data_AF-A0AAD7GW21-F1
#
_entry.id   AF-A0AAD7GW21-F1
#
_cell.length_a   1.000
_cell.length_b   1.000
_cell.length_c   1.000
_cell.angle_alpha   90.00
_cell.angle_beta   90.00
_cell.angle_gamma   90.00
#
_symmetry.space_group_name_H-M   'P 1'
#
loop_
_entity.id
_entity.type
_entity.pdbx_description
1 polymer ?
#
loop_
_entity_poly.entity_id
_entity_poly.type
_entity_poly.pdbx_seq_one_letter_code
_entity_poly.pdbx_strand_id
1 'polypeptide(L)'
;MSSSNVRTLLGLRPSSAALQGYIASLADSVVEPEVKSYSDAVYFNYYTLGLSLLFSPQNGDADLVLEGLDFYNVPKPASSDPKTKGTSARKAELAFSTYPGTPLTLELAADATDKDGKPLSRPEQLAVVAETTGKEFVACLGEPARKGGGAGPSSGSIGIWCEWTRDGLMVEFGGDEAKGPQAWERGKDAGWRVISVFPPAL
;
A
#
# COMPACT_ATOMS: atom_id res chain seq x y z
N MET A 1 -3.97 -5.71 -20.46
CA MET A 1 -4.32 -4.59 -19.58
C MET A 1 -3.16 -3.62 -19.60
N SER A 2 -3.38 -2.35 -19.95
CA SER A 2 -2.31 -1.35 -19.88
C SER A 2 -2.04 -1.09 -18.40
N SER A 3 -0.78 -1.17 -17.96
CA SER A 3 -0.42 -0.74 -16.61
C SER A 3 -0.66 0.77 -16.54
N SER A 4 -1.71 1.18 -15.83
CA SER A 4 -2.01 2.59 -15.60
C SER A 4 -1.17 3.06 -14.43
N ASN A 5 -0.41 4.14 -14.62
CA ASN A 5 0.32 4.79 -13.53
C ASN A 5 -0.68 5.31 -12.48
N VAL A 6 -0.72 4.67 -11.32
CA VAL A 6 -1.69 5.00 -10.26
C VAL A 6 -1.48 6.38 -9.67
N ARG A 7 -0.30 6.99 -9.82
CA ARG A 7 -0.04 8.36 -9.35
C ARG A 7 -0.84 9.40 -10.09
N THR A 8 -1.20 9.17 -11.36
CA THR A 8 -2.02 10.11 -12.12
C THR A 8 -3.46 10.20 -11.58
N LEU A 9 -3.83 9.32 -10.66
CA LEU A 9 -5.13 9.34 -9.98
C LEU A 9 -5.15 10.31 -8.79
N LEU A 10 -4.00 10.63 -8.21
CA LEU A 10 -3.91 11.59 -7.11
C LEU A 10 -4.41 12.97 -7.54
N GLY A 11 -5.10 13.66 -6.63
CA GLY A 11 -5.76 14.94 -6.88
C GLY A 11 -7.10 14.84 -7.62
N LEU A 12 -7.49 13.66 -8.13
CA LEU A 12 -8.80 13.48 -8.77
C LEU A 12 -9.93 13.46 -7.75
N ARG A 13 -11.12 13.90 -8.19
CA ARG A 13 -12.36 13.83 -7.41
C ARG A 13 -12.99 12.44 -7.47
N PRO A 14 -13.84 12.06 -6.48
CA PRO A 14 -14.58 10.79 -6.54
C PRO A 14 -15.39 10.60 -7.82
N SER A 15 -15.96 11.67 -8.38
CA SER A 15 -16.75 11.64 -9.62
C SER A 15 -15.91 11.68 -10.91
N SER A 16 -14.58 11.72 -10.82
CA SER A 16 -13.69 11.77 -11.99
C SER A 16 -13.86 10.52 -12.87
N ALA A 17 -14.12 10.72 -14.16
CA ALA A 17 -14.25 9.63 -15.13
C ALA A 17 -12.97 8.77 -15.21
N ALA A 18 -11.79 9.38 -15.05
CA ALA A 18 -10.53 8.64 -15.04
C ALA A 18 -10.41 7.70 -13.84
N LEU A 19 -10.81 8.17 -12.65
CA LEU A 19 -10.80 7.35 -11.44
C LEU A 19 -11.84 6.23 -11.50
N GLN A 20 -13.06 6.56 -11.95
CA GLN A 20 -14.12 5.57 -12.14
C GLN A 20 -13.75 4.52 -13.20
N GLY A 21 -13.13 4.94 -14.30
CA GLY A 21 -12.61 4.04 -15.33
C GLY A 21 -11.50 3.11 -14.82
N TYR A 22 -10.62 3.62 -13.96
CA TYR A 22 -9.60 2.80 -13.31
C TYR A 22 -10.24 1.75 -12.40
N ILE A 23 -11.16 2.14 -11.51
CA ILE A 23 -11.84 1.20 -10.60
C ILE A 23 -12.63 0.14 -11.39
N ALA A 24 -13.35 0.55 -12.44
CA ALA A 24 -14.08 -0.37 -13.31
C ALA A 24 -13.15 -1.34 -14.05
N SER A 25 -11.91 -0.96 -14.34
CA SER A 25 -10.93 -1.84 -14.99
C SER A 25 -10.43 -2.97 -14.08
N LEU A 26 -10.63 -2.87 -12.77
CA LEU A 26 -10.19 -3.85 -11.77
C LEU A 26 -11.24 -4.92 -11.47
N ALA A 27 -12.47 -4.75 -11.94
CA ALA A 27 -13.61 -5.59 -11.58
C ALA A 27 -14.39 -6.07 -12.82
N ASP A 28 -14.85 -7.32 -12.79
CA ASP A 28 -15.75 -7.85 -13.83
C ASP A 28 -17.19 -7.31 -13.73
N SER A 29 -17.53 -6.69 -12.59
CA SER A 29 -18.84 -6.12 -12.30
C SER A 29 -18.70 -4.78 -11.58
N VAL A 30 -19.78 -4.01 -11.51
CA VAL A 30 -19.82 -2.77 -10.71
C VAL A 30 -19.54 -3.12 -9.24
N VAL A 31 -18.61 -2.39 -8.63
CA VAL A 31 -18.26 -2.52 -7.21
C VAL A 31 -18.53 -1.19 -6.53
N GLU A 32 -19.29 -1.23 -5.44
CA GLU A 32 -19.53 -0.06 -4.59
C GLU A 32 -18.57 -0.08 -3.39
N PRO A 33 -18.02 1.08 -2.98
CA PRO A 33 -17.18 1.16 -1.80
C PRO A 33 -18.00 1.20 -0.51
N GLU A 34 -17.43 0.70 0.58
CA GLU A 34 -17.87 1.14 1.91
C GLU A 34 -17.24 2.51 2.21
N VAL A 35 -18.09 3.53 2.35
CA VAL A 35 -17.65 4.89 2.66
C VAL A 35 -17.56 5.11 4.16
N LYS A 36 -16.39 5.54 4.64
CA LYS A 36 -16.16 5.94 6.03
C LYS A 36 -15.68 7.39 6.08
N SER A 37 -16.49 8.25 6.68
CA SER A 37 -16.19 9.68 6.79
C SER A 37 -15.71 10.04 8.19
N TYR A 38 -14.66 10.84 8.23
CA TYR A 38 -14.06 11.47 9.38
C TYR A 38 -14.03 12.99 9.15
N SER A 39 -13.68 13.76 10.18
CA SER A 39 -13.67 15.24 10.08
C SER A 39 -12.65 15.78 9.08
N ASP A 40 -11.60 15.02 8.78
CA ASP A 40 -10.43 15.39 7.99
C ASP A 40 -10.22 14.48 6.77
N ALA A 41 -11.00 13.41 6.64
CA ALA A 41 -10.78 12.38 5.63
C ALA A 41 -12.05 11.61 5.30
N VAL A 42 -12.18 11.15 4.06
CA VAL A 42 -13.23 10.24 3.63
C VAL A 42 -12.59 9.05 2.90
N TYR A 43 -12.80 7.87 3.44
CA TYR A 43 -12.29 6.62 2.88
C TYR A 43 -13.35 5.94 2.02
N PHE A 44 -12.99 5.56 0.80
CA PHE A 44 -13.79 4.69 -0.06
C PHE A 44 -13.10 3.32 -0.10
N ASN A 45 -13.64 2.35 0.64
CA ASN A 45 -13.04 1.03 0.80
C ASN A 45 -13.67 0.03 -0.19
N TYR A 46 -12.91 -0.38 -1.20
CA TYR A 46 -13.30 -1.43 -2.15
C TYR A 46 -12.70 -2.76 -1.70
N TYR A 47 -13.29 -3.37 -0.67
CA TYR A 47 -12.73 -4.57 -0.04
C TYR A 47 -12.50 -5.73 -1.02
N THR A 48 -13.44 -5.98 -1.92
CA THR A 48 -13.33 -7.06 -2.92
C THR A 48 -12.22 -6.82 -3.94
N LEU A 49 -11.79 -5.57 -4.12
CA LEU A 49 -10.69 -5.18 -5.01
C LEU A 49 -9.36 -5.03 -4.28
N GLY A 50 -9.31 -5.19 -2.95
CA GLY A 50 -8.08 -4.93 -2.20
C GLY A 50 -7.59 -3.50 -2.37
N LEU A 51 -8.51 -2.53 -2.48
CA LEU A 51 -8.20 -1.13 -2.75
C LEU A 51 -8.94 -0.23 -1.75
N SER A 52 -8.22 0.71 -1.14
CA SER A 52 -8.81 1.79 -0.36
C SER A 52 -8.37 3.13 -0.95
N LEU A 53 -9.29 4.07 -1.05
CA LEU A 53 -9.03 5.42 -1.52
C LEU A 53 -9.25 6.40 -0.38
N LEU A 54 -8.25 7.24 -0.11
CA LEU A 54 -8.29 8.29 0.89
C LEU A 54 -8.52 9.63 0.20
N PHE A 55 -9.65 10.26 0.50
CA PHE A 55 -9.95 11.61 0.06
C PHE A 55 -9.87 12.59 1.21
N SER A 56 -9.41 13.80 0.92
CA SER A 56 -9.42 14.91 1.87
C SER A 56 -10.35 16.02 1.39
N PRO A 57 -11.10 16.66 2.30
CA PRO A 57 -11.94 17.80 1.97
C PRO A 57 -11.08 19.03 1.64
N GLN A 58 -11.38 19.66 0.51
CA GLN A 58 -10.80 20.92 0.03
C GLN A 58 -11.86 22.01 0.11
N ASN A 59 -11.51 23.16 0.69
CA ASN A 59 -12.44 24.30 0.78
C ASN A 59 -13.80 23.97 1.46
N GLY A 60 -13.81 23.01 2.41
CA GLY A 60 -15.01 22.50 3.09
C GLY A 60 -15.38 21.07 2.67
N ASP A 61 -16.47 20.51 3.23
CA ASP A 61 -16.81 19.08 3.09
C ASP A 61 -17.28 18.65 1.68
N ALA A 62 -17.57 19.61 0.79
CA ALA A 62 -18.22 19.34 -0.49
C ALA A 62 -17.26 19.02 -1.65
N ASP A 63 -15.97 19.35 -1.53
CA ASP A 63 -14.98 19.11 -2.59
C ASP A 63 -13.92 18.13 -2.09
N LEU A 64 -14.02 16.87 -2.51
CA LEU A 64 -13.09 15.82 -2.09
C LEU A 64 -12.01 15.61 -3.16
N VAL A 65 -10.75 15.54 -2.74
CA VAL A 65 -9.62 15.22 -3.64
C VAL A 65 -8.89 13.98 -3.14
N LEU A 66 -8.49 13.10 -4.06
CA LEU A 66 -7.77 11.88 -3.74
C LEU A 66 -6.35 12.19 -3.28
N GLU A 67 -6.03 11.87 -2.04
CA GLU A 67 -4.70 12.08 -1.44
C GLU A 67 -3.96 10.78 -1.15
N GLY A 68 -4.64 9.63 -1.20
CA GLY A 68 -3.98 8.36 -0.97
C GLY A 68 -4.68 7.19 -1.63
N LEU A 69 -3.89 6.20 -2.03
CA LEU A 69 -4.37 4.88 -2.44
C LEU A 69 -3.65 3.82 -1.63
N ASP A 70 -4.39 2.90 -1.01
CA ASP A 70 -3.84 1.71 -0.38
C ASP A 70 -4.21 0.47 -1.19
N PHE A 71 -3.19 -0.31 -1.54
CA PHE A 71 -3.30 -1.59 -2.21
C PHE A 71 -3.03 -2.70 -1.20
N TYR A 72 -3.88 -3.71 -1.18
CA TYR A 72 -3.80 -4.81 -0.21
C TYR A 72 -3.31 -6.09 -0.89
N ASN A 73 -2.36 -6.77 -0.24
CA ASN A 73 -1.92 -8.10 -0.57
C ASN A 73 -2.19 -9.02 0.62
N VAL A 74 -3.38 -9.60 0.62
CA VAL A 74 -3.80 -10.54 1.65
C VAL A 74 -3.68 -11.95 1.07
N PRO A 75 -2.69 -12.77 1.49
CA PRO A 75 -2.65 -14.16 1.08
C PRO A 75 -3.95 -14.83 1.54
N LYS A 76 -4.68 -15.46 0.61
CA LYS A 76 -5.81 -16.32 1.01
C LYS A 76 -5.23 -17.39 1.95
N PRO A 77 -5.78 -17.59 3.16
CA PRO A 77 -5.26 -18.60 4.07
C PRO A 77 -5.28 -19.94 3.35
N ALA A 78 -4.08 -20.48 3.10
CA ALA A 78 -3.94 -21.83 2.59
C ALA A 78 -4.40 -22.77 3.71
N SER A 79 -5.47 -23.51 3.45
CA SER A 79 -6.08 -24.55 4.30
C SER A 79 -7.08 -24.10 5.38
N SER A 80 -8.16 -24.88 5.43
CA SER A 80 -9.24 -24.92 6.42
C SER A 80 -8.81 -25.55 7.76
N ASP A 81 -7.53 -25.51 8.11
CA ASP A 81 -7.02 -26.21 9.29
C ASP A 81 -7.18 -25.33 10.56
N PRO A 82 -8.03 -25.71 11.55
CA PRO A 82 -8.43 -24.81 12.63
C PRO A 82 -7.35 -24.52 13.69
N LYS A 83 -6.11 -25.00 13.50
CA LYS A 83 -5.10 -25.10 14.57
C LYS A 83 -4.02 -24.03 14.59
N THR A 84 -3.96 -23.14 13.61
CA THR A 84 -3.01 -22.01 13.63
C THR A 84 -3.77 -20.71 13.78
N LYS A 85 -4.36 -20.50 14.97
CA LYS A 85 -4.93 -19.20 15.37
C LYS A 85 -3.80 -18.21 15.65
N GLY A 86 -3.20 -17.68 14.59
CA GLY A 86 -2.51 -16.40 14.63
C GLY A 86 -3.55 -15.29 14.77
N THR A 87 -3.98 -15.02 16.01
CA THR A 87 -4.85 -13.90 16.33
C THR A 87 -4.06 -12.60 16.21
N SER A 88 -4.27 -11.83 15.13
CA SER A 88 -4.35 -10.34 15.15
C SER A 88 -4.22 -9.68 13.76
N ALA A 89 -4.67 -10.29 12.66
CA ALA A 89 -5.04 -9.42 11.53
C ALA A 89 -6.23 -8.57 12.00
N ARG A 90 -6.14 -7.23 11.91
CA ARG A 90 -7.26 -6.37 12.35
C ARG A 90 -8.50 -6.82 11.57
N LYS A 91 -9.66 -6.88 12.22
CA LYS A 91 -10.92 -7.35 11.61
C LYS A 91 -11.25 -6.62 10.28
N ALA A 92 -10.83 -5.35 10.16
CA ALA A 92 -10.95 -4.57 8.93
C ALA A 92 -9.97 -5.01 7.82
N GLU A 93 -8.77 -5.47 8.16
CA GLU A 93 -7.77 -5.96 7.19
C GLU A 93 -8.11 -7.37 6.69
N LEU A 94 -8.84 -8.17 7.50
CA LEU A 94 -9.40 -9.46 7.06
C LEU A 94 -10.53 -9.30 6.04
N ALA A 95 -11.05 -8.09 5.85
CA ALA A 95 -12.11 -7.83 4.88
C ALA A 95 -11.57 -7.61 3.46
N PHE A 96 -10.35 -7.07 3.31
CA PHE A 96 -9.76 -6.80 2.01
C PHE A 96 -9.27 -8.08 1.31
N SER A 97 -9.54 -8.17 0.01
CA SER A 97 -8.97 -9.16 -0.89
C SER A 97 -7.59 -8.74 -1.40
N THR A 98 -6.88 -9.62 -2.08
CA THR A 98 -5.67 -9.26 -2.84
C THR A 98 -6.02 -8.35 -4.00
N TYR A 99 -5.28 -7.26 -4.16
CA TYR A 99 -5.39 -6.35 -5.29
C TYR A 99 -5.14 -7.10 -6.61
N PRO A 100 -6.08 -7.07 -7.58
CA PRO A 100 -6.01 -7.88 -8.79
C PRO A 100 -5.12 -7.27 -9.89
N GLY A 101 -4.78 -5.97 -9.80
CA GLY A 101 -4.06 -5.25 -10.86
C GLY A 101 -2.53 -5.41 -10.79
N THR A 102 -2.02 -6.64 -10.69
CA THR A 102 -0.58 -6.91 -10.67
C THR A 102 -0.01 -7.17 -12.09
N PRO A 103 1.23 -6.74 -12.40
CA PRO A 103 2.12 -5.96 -11.54
C PRO A 103 1.63 -4.51 -11.33
N LEU A 104 1.74 -4.02 -10.09
CA LEU A 104 1.54 -2.62 -9.75
C LEU A 104 2.80 -1.84 -10.15
N THR A 105 2.72 -1.00 -11.17
CA THR A 105 3.83 -0.16 -11.61
C THR A 105 3.87 1.15 -10.83
N LEU A 106 4.98 1.40 -10.13
CA LEU A 106 5.24 2.60 -9.35
C LEU A 106 6.31 3.43 -10.04
N GLU A 107 5.98 4.65 -10.47
CA GLU A 107 6.99 5.61 -10.92
C GLU A 107 7.81 6.12 -9.73
N LEU A 108 9.12 6.22 -9.93
CA LEU A 108 10.09 6.60 -8.91
C LEU A 108 10.64 8.00 -9.19
N ALA A 109 10.95 8.75 -8.13
CA ALA A 109 11.57 10.06 -8.26
C ALA A 109 12.97 9.95 -8.90
N ALA A 110 13.26 10.78 -9.89
CA ALA A 110 14.53 10.74 -10.64
C ALA A 110 15.73 11.28 -9.83
N ASP A 111 15.47 12.06 -8.78
CA ASP A 111 16.44 12.82 -8.00
C ASP A 111 16.60 12.31 -6.56
N ALA A 112 16.24 11.05 -6.32
CA ALA A 112 16.45 10.45 -5.01
C ALA A 112 17.94 10.33 -4.69
N THR A 113 18.26 10.64 -3.44
CA THR A 113 19.61 10.56 -2.90
C THR A 113 19.65 9.57 -1.74
N ASP A 114 20.82 8.98 -1.52
CA ASP A 114 21.09 8.23 -0.30
C ASP A 114 21.18 9.16 0.93
N LYS A 115 21.41 8.56 2.10
CA LYS A 115 21.58 9.27 3.37
C LYS A 115 22.75 10.25 3.40
N ASP A 116 23.71 10.10 2.49
CA ASP A 116 24.91 10.94 2.37
C ASP A 116 24.72 12.01 1.27
N GLY A 117 23.52 12.11 0.68
CA GLY A 117 23.17 13.06 -0.36
C GLY A 117 23.65 12.69 -1.76
N LYS A 118 24.11 11.45 -1.98
CA LYS A 118 24.57 10.99 -3.30
C LYS A 118 23.39 10.49 -4.13
N PRO A 119 23.35 10.79 -5.44
CA PRO A 119 22.31 10.27 -6.32
C PRO A 119 22.23 8.74 -6.30
N LEU A 120 21.02 8.19 -6.12
CA LEU A 120 20.77 6.76 -6.20
C LEU A 120 20.67 6.34 -7.66
N SER A 121 21.43 5.32 -8.07
CA SER A 121 21.25 4.66 -9.36
C SER A 121 20.14 3.62 -9.24
N ARG A 122 18.96 3.93 -9.78
CA ARG A 122 17.75 3.10 -9.73
C ARG A 122 16.92 3.27 -11.00
N PRO A 123 16.04 2.32 -11.36
CA PRO A 123 15.16 2.46 -12.52
C PRO A 123 14.15 3.61 -12.34
N GLU A 124 13.53 4.04 -13.44
CA GLU A 124 12.44 5.05 -13.41
C GLU A 124 11.14 4.49 -12.83
N GLN A 125 10.99 3.16 -12.83
CA GLN A 125 9.79 2.47 -12.40
C GLN A 125 10.13 1.19 -11.63
N LEU A 126 9.32 0.88 -10.63
CA LEU A 126 9.32 -0.40 -9.91
C LEU A 126 8.03 -1.16 -10.23
N ALA A 127 8.17 -2.36 -10.80
CA ALA A 127 7.04 -3.28 -11.00
C ALA A 127 6.92 -4.18 -9.76
N VAL A 128 5.81 -4.04 -9.03
CA VAL A 128 5.54 -4.81 -7.82
C VAL A 128 4.53 -5.92 -8.11
N VAL A 129 4.91 -7.16 -7.81
CA VAL A 129 4.03 -8.35 -7.87
C VAL A 129 3.68 -8.80 -6.46
N ALA A 130 2.74 -9.73 -6.30
CA ALA A 130 2.28 -10.19 -4.99
C ALA A 130 3.41 -10.83 -4.15
N GLU A 131 4.43 -11.37 -4.80
CA GLU A 131 5.57 -12.04 -4.17
C GLU A 131 6.72 -11.08 -3.84
N THR A 132 6.65 -9.80 -4.22
CA THR A 132 7.72 -8.83 -3.98
C THR A 132 7.99 -8.69 -2.48
N THR A 133 9.26 -8.74 -2.11
CA THR A 133 9.74 -8.78 -0.72
C THR A 133 10.41 -7.48 -0.28
N GLY A 134 10.60 -7.31 1.02
CA GLY A 134 11.32 -6.17 1.59
C GLY A 134 12.72 -5.97 0.99
N LYS A 135 13.45 -7.05 0.67
CA LYS A 135 14.77 -6.97 0.04
C LYS A 135 14.69 -6.33 -1.35
N GLU A 136 13.66 -6.66 -2.13
CA GLU A 136 13.49 -6.12 -3.49
C GLU A 136 13.14 -4.63 -3.45
N PHE A 137 12.28 -4.21 -2.51
CA PHE A 137 12.02 -2.79 -2.29
C PHE A 137 13.29 -2.02 -1.93
N VAL A 138 14.07 -2.50 -0.95
CA VAL A 138 15.30 -1.81 -0.52
C VAL A 138 16.36 -1.84 -1.62
N ALA A 139 16.50 -2.93 -2.37
CA ALA A 139 17.45 -3.02 -3.47
C ALA A 139 17.14 -2.02 -4.60
N CYS A 140 15.86 -1.70 -4.83
CA CYS A 140 15.45 -0.75 -5.85
C CYS A 140 15.42 0.70 -5.32
N LEU A 141 14.84 0.93 -4.14
CA LEU A 141 14.54 2.26 -3.61
C LEU A 141 15.64 2.83 -2.71
N GLY A 142 16.57 1.99 -2.24
CA GLY A 142 17.54 2.35 -1.22
C GLY A 142 16.95 2.32 0.18
N GLU A 143 17.67 2.92 1.14
CA GLU A 143 17.23 3.01 2.53
C GLU A 143 15.98 3.90 2.67
N PRO A 144 14.96 3.46 3.43
CA PRO A 144 13.75 4.26 3.64
C PRO A 144 14.04 5.48 4.53
N ALA A 145 13.31 6.58 4.30
CA ALA A 145 13.41 7.79 5.09
C ALA A 145 12.82 7.61 6.50
N ARG A 146 11.75 6.82 6.61
CA ARG A 146 11.11 6.47 7.87
C ARG A 146 10.81 4.99 7.90
N LYS A 147 10.87 4.40 9.10
CA LYS A 147 10.59 2.98 9.30
C LYS A 147 10.12 2.73 10.72
N GLY A 148 9.30 1.71 10.93
CA GLY A 148 8.75 1.41 12.25
C GLY A 148 7.99 0.07 12.30
N GLY A 149 7.36 -0.21 13.44
CA GLY A 149 6.65 -1.48 13.65
C GLY A 149 7.55 -2.64 14.05
N GLY A 150 7.01 -3.86 14.00
CA GLY A 150 7.69 -5.11 14.40
C GLY A 150 7.87 -5.30 15.91
N ALA A 151 7.81 -4.23 16.70
CA ALA A 151 7.86 -4.27 18.15
C ALA A 151 6.51 -4.75 18.74
N GLY A 152 6.57 -5.64 19.74
CA GLY A 152 5.41 -6.19 20.44
C GLY A 152 5.31 -7.72 20.35
N PRO A 153 4.44 -8.35 21.17
CA PRO A 153 4.23 -9.79 21.11
C PRO A 153 3.74 -10.21 19.71
N SER A 154 4.16 -11.39 19.26
CA SER A 154 3.80 -11.96 17.94
C SER A 154 2.28 -12.06 17.71
N SER A 155 1.47 -12.04 18.77
CA SER A 155 0.01 -12.06 18.75
C SER A 155 -0.67 -10.68 18.66
N GLY A 156 0.07 -9.60 18.40
CA GLY A 156 -0.52 -8.25 18.36
C GLY A 156 0.34 -7.16 17.74
N SER A 157 1.58 -7.46 17.35
CA SER A 157 2.46 -6.50 16.71
C SER A 157 1.98 -6.14 15.30
N ILE A 158 2.03 -4.85 14.97
CA ILE A 158 1.99 -4.38 13.59
C ILE A 158 3.24 -4.90 12.87
N GLY A 159 3.11 -5.29 11.60
CA GLY A 159 4.26 -5.63 10.79
C GLY A 159 5.26 -4.47 10.73
N ILE A 160 6.52 -4.75 10.41
CA ILE A 160 7.44 -3.68 10.06
C ILE A 160 6.91 -2.94 8.82
N TRP A 161 7.20 -1.64 8.75
CA TRP A 161 6.85 -0.79 7.62
C TRP A 161 8.00 0.14 7.27
N CYS A 162 8.09 0.50 5.99
CA CYS A 162 9.10 1.38 5.43
C CYS A 162 8.42 2.46 4.58
N GLU A 163 8.90 3.71 4.67
CA GLU A 163 8.40 4.85 3.90
C GLU A 163 9.54 5.50 3.13
N TRP A 164 9.35 5.66 1.83
CA TRP A 164 10.18 6.45 0.92
C TRP A 164 9.43 7.73 0.56
N THR A 165 9.54 8.74 1.42
CA THR A 165 8.72 9.97 1.35
C THR A 165 8.90 10.74 0.03
N ARG A 166 10.11 10.78 -0.53
CA ARG A 166 10.38 11.38 -1.85
C ARG A 166 9.69 10.65 -3.00
N ASP A 167 9.43 9.37 -2.82
CA ASP A 167 8.65 8.58 -3.74
C ASP A 167 7.16 8.59 -3.37
N GLY A 168 6.72 9.28 -2.31
CA GLY A 168 5.31 9.24 -1.90
C GLY A 168 4.80 7.80 -1.72
N LEU A 169 5.64 6.93 -1.12
CA LEU A 169 5.41 5.50 -1.03
C LEU A 169 5.64 5.01 0.41
N MET A 170 4.71 4.23 0.94
CA MET A 170 4.88 3.46 2.17
C MET A 170 4.52 2.00 1.91
N VAL A 171 5.29 1.08 2.48
CA VAL A 171 5.05 -0.37 2.37
C VAL A 171 5.01 -0.96 3.77
N GLU A 172 3.90 -1.62 4.09
CA GLU A 172 3.78 -2.49 5.26
C GLU A 172 4.05 -3.93 4.86
N PHE A 173 4.85 -4.63 5.65
CA PHE A 173 5.19 -6.03 5.42
C PHE A 173 4.36 -6.98 6.29
N GLY A 174 4.02 -8.13 5.71
CA GLY A 174 3.17 -9.14 6.33
C GLY A 174 3.91 -10.42 6.73
N GLY A 175 3.16 -11.35 7.30
CA GLY A 175 3.66 -12.67 7.70
C GLY A 175 4.46 -12.67 9.00
N ASP A 176 4.94 -13.85 9.38
CA ASP A 176 5.71 -14.07 10.60
C ASP A 176 7.10 -13.41 10.54
N GLU A 177 7.62 -13.18 9.33
CA GLU A 177 8.90 -12.50 9.09
C GLU A 177 8.86 -11.01 9.41
N ALA A 178 7.69 -10.38 9.37
CA ALA A 178 7.53 -8.96 9.64
C ALA A 178 7.19 -8.62 11.11
N LYS A 179 7.13 -9.61 12.02
CA LYS A 179 6.62 -9.41 13.40
C LYS A 179 7.49 -10.07 14.46
N GLY A 180 7.42 -9.52 15.67
CA GLY A 180 8.04 -10.08 16.87
C GLY A 180 9.55 -9.83 16.94
N PRO A 181 10.27 -10.55 17.81
CA PRO A 181 11.72 -10.44 17.89
C PRO A 181 12.36 -10.66 16.52
N GLN A 182 13.38 -9.86 16.22
CA GLN A 182 14.15 -9.94 14.99
C GLN A 182 13.37 -9.66 13.69
N ALA A 183 12.23 -8.97 13.76
CA ALA A 183 11.44 -8.63 12.57
C ALA A 183 12.22 -7.78 11.55
N TRP A 184 13.16 -6.96 12.00
CA TRP A 184 13.98 -6.13 11.10
C TRP A 184 15.05 -6.93 10.37
N GLU A 185 15.58 -7.98 11.00
CA GLU A 185 16.58 -8.88 10.46
C GLU A 185 15.96 -9.86 9.45
N ARG A 186 14.72 -10.28 9.71
CA ARG A 186 13.96 -11.20 8.85
C ARG A 186 13.11 -10.51 7.79
N GLY A 187 12.78 -9.23 8.01
CA GLY A 187 11.91 -8.43 7.15
C GLY A 187 12.33 -8.32 5.68
N LYS A 188 13.61 -8.58 5.37
CA LYS A 188 14.11 -8.68 4.00
C LYS A 188 13.35 -9.75 3.18
N ASP A 189 12.89 -10.81 3.82
CA ASP A 189 12.20 -11.94 3.17
C ASP A 189 10.66 -11.82 3.33
N ALA A 190 10.17 -10.79 4.04
CA ALA A 190 8.76 -10.55 4.22
C ALA A 190 8.12 -10.00 2.94
N GLY A 191 7.01 -10.60 2.51
CA GLY A 191 6.18 -10.07 1.43
C GLY A 191 5.45 -8.80 1.87
N TRP A 192 5.21 -7.88 0.94
CA TRP A 192 4.37 -6.72 1.23
C TRP A 192 2.93 -7.14 1.50
N ARG A 193 2.27 -6.38 2.36
CA ARG A 193 0.89 -6.57 2.77
C ARG A 193 0.02 -5.38 2.38
N VAL A 194 0.54 -4.17 2.56
CA VAL A 194 -0.13 -2.94 2.14
C VAL A 194 0.90 -2.06 1.45
N ILE A 195 0.54 -1.51 0.31
CA ILE A 195 1.28 -0.44 -0.36
C ILE A 195 0.42 0.79 -0.36
N SER A 196 0.91 1.87 0.24
CA SER A 196 0.26 3.17 0.24
C SER A 196 0.99 4.11 -0.71
N VAL A 197 0.26 4.70 -1.64
CA VAL A 197 0.73 5.73 -2.58
C VAL A 197 0.08 7.05 -2.23
N PHE A 198 0.89 8.09 -2.06
CA PHE A 198 0.47 9.44 -1.68
C PHE A 198 1.29 10.50 -2.43
N PRO A 199 0.88 11.78 -2.42
CA PRO A 199 1.67 12.86 -3.01
C PRO A 199 3.09 12.86 -2.44
N PRO A 200 4.13 12.87 -3.30
CA PRO A 200 5.51 13.02 -2.84
C PRO A 200 5.69 14.30 -2.01
N ALA A 201 6.42 14.23 -0.91
CA ALA A 201 6.85 15.44 -0.22
C ALA A 201 7.99 16.10 -0.99
N LEU A 202 7.89 17.41 -1.20
CA LEU A 202 8.95 18.27 -1.75
C LEU A 202 10.12 18.42 -0.77
#